data_AF-A0AAE4HUY4-F1
#
_entry.id   AF-A0AAE4HUY4-F1
#
_cell.length_a   1.000
_cell.length_b   1.000
_cell.length_c   1.000
_cell.angle_alpha   90.00
_cell.angle_beta   90.00
_cell.angle_gamma   90.00
#
_symmetry.space_group_name_H-M   'P 1'
#
loop_
_entity.id
_entity.type
_entity.pdbx_description
1 polymer ?
#
loop_
_entity_poly.entity_id
_entity_poly.type
_entity_poly.pdbx_seq_one_letter_code
_entity_poly.pdbx_strand_id
1 'polypeptide(L)'
;MLDTTSFDKNYGHSTPNYETAEMKKSLINISRIKIVLCESSKINQRSFKQFAAPDECDYLITDSHITQEQKAELDGLRVNLLIA
;
A
#
# COMPACT_ATOMS: atom_id res chain seq x y z
N MET A 1 4.84 10.50 3.17
CA MET A 1 3.58 10.02 2.54
C MET A 1 3.88 9.71 1.10
N LEU A 2 3.42 8.56 0.60
CA LEU A 2 3.66 8.06 -0.75
C LEU A 2 2.32 7.60 -1.35
N ASP A 3 2.18 7.70 -2.66
CA ASP A 3 1.13 7.02 -3.41
C ASP A 3 1.54 5.57 -3.73
N THR A 4 0.58 4.66 -3.94
CA THR A 4 0.84 3.35 -4.54
C THR A 4 0.01 3.15 -5.80
N THR A 5 0.58 2.43 -6.77
CA THR A 5 -0.12 2.08 -8.01
C THR A 5 -0.94 0.80 -7.82
N SER A 6 -0.48 -0.12 -6.98
CA SER A 6 -1.17 -1.37 -6.70
C SER A 6 -0.85 -1.85 -5.28
N PHE A 7 -1.80 -2.54 -4.66
CA PHE A 7 -1.61 -3.20 -3.37
C PHE A 7 -2.26 -4.60 -3.40
N ASP A 8 -1.58 -5.58 -2.82
CA ASP A 8 -2.09 -6.93 -2.65
C ASP A 8 -1.72 -7.44 -1.25
N LYS A 9 -2.65 -8.08 -0.54
CA LYS A 9 -2.41 -8.50 0.86
C LYS A 9 -1.26 -9.49 1.06
N ASN A 10 -0.87 -10.24 0.03
CA ASN A 10 0.21 -11.22 0.08
C ASN A 10 1.51 -10.72 -0.58
N TYR A 11 1.43 -9.66 -1.40
CA TYR A 11 2.56 -9.12 -2.16
C TYR A 11 2.91 -7.67 -1.79
N GLY A 12 2.07 -6.94 -1.09
CA GLY A 12 2.32 -5.57 -0.64
C GLY A 12 2.18 -4.51 -1.73
N HIS A 13 2.82 -3.36 -1.49
CA HIS A 13 2.75 -2.19 -2.35
C HIS A 13 3.69 -2.33 -3.55
N SER A 14 3.16 -2.05 -4.75
CA SER A 14 3.91 -2.20 -5.99
C SER A 14 3.60 -1.11 -7.02
N THR A 15 4.53 -0.94 -7.96
CA THR A 15 4.42 0.00 -9.08
C THR A 15 5.06 -0.60 -10.33
N PRO A 16 4.58 -0.25 -11.56
CA PRO A 16 5.10 -0.86 -12.78
C PRO A 16 6.52 -0.40 -13.14
N ASN A 17 6.97 0.74 -12.60
CA ASN A 17 8.27 1.32 -12.90
C ASN A 17 9.32 0.94 -11.83
N TYR A 18 10.43 0.34 -12.27
CA TYR A 18 11.52 -0.08 -11.39
C TYR A 18 12.17 1.08 -10.61
N GLU A 19 12.51 2.18 -11.29
CA GLU A 19 13.15 3.35 -10.65
C GLU A 19 12.23 3.98 -9.60
N THR A 20 10.94 4.11 -9.91
CA THR A 20 9.93 4.59 -8.94
C THR A 20 9.84 3.65 -7.74
N ALA A 21 9.90 2.33 -7.95
CA ALA A 21 9.85 1.37 -6.86
C ALA A 21 11.09 1.49 -5.94
N GLU A 22 12.29 1.60 -6.50
CA GLU A 22 13.53 1.73 -5.69
C GLU A 22 13.56 3.06 -4.92
N MET A 23 13.07 4.15 -5.54
CA MET A 23 12.91 5.44 -4.85
C MET A 23 11.91 5.33 -3.68
N LYS A 24 10.72 4.77 -3.92
CA LYS A 24 9.69 4.59 -2.88
C LYS A 24 10.17 3.67 -1.76
N LYS A 25 10.89 2.61 -2.09
CA LYS A 25 11.50 1.69 -1.12
C LYS A 25 12.51 2.42 -0.22
N SER A 26 13.35 3.26 -0.80
CA SER A 26 14.30 4.08 -0.04
C SER A 26 13.56 5.04 0.91
N LEU A 27 12.49 5.67 0.42
CA LEU A 27 11.64 6.55 1.24
C LEU A 27 10.96 5.80 2.39
N ILE A 28 10.45 4.59 2.17
CA ILE A 28 9.90 3.73 3.22
C ILE A 28 10.96 3.41 4.28
N ASN A 29 12.18 3.07 3.87
CA ASN A 29 13.25 2.67 4.78
C ASN A 29 13.75 3.80 5.69
N ILE A 30 13.77 5.04 5.21
CA ILE A 30 14.25 6.20 6.00
C ILE A 30 13.13 6.87 6.81
N SER A 31 11.87 6.55 6.54
CA SER A 31 10.72 7.19 7.18
C SER A 31 10.50 6.66 8.59
N ARG A 32 10.29 7.58 9.54
CA ARG A 32 9.86 7.24 10.91
C ARG A 32 8.40 6.80 10.98
N ILE A 33 7.57 7.34 10.08
CA ILE A 33 6.15 7.02 9.96
C ILE A 33 5.87 6.84 8.46
N LYS A 34 5.36 5.67 8.10
CA LYS A 34 5.19 5.21 6.73
C LYS A 34 3.71 5.22 6.40
N ILE A 35 3.31 6.24 5.65
CA ILE A 35 1.92 6.46 5.25
C ILE A 35 1.83 6.27 3.74
N VAL A 36 0.96 5.35 3.31
CA VAL A 36 0.69 5.07 1.90
C VAL A 36 -0.76 5.41 1.57
N LEU A 37 -0.96 6.18 0.50
CA LEU A 37 -2.25 6.44 -0.10
C LEU A 37 -2.51 5.40 -1.21
N CYS A 38 -3.63 4.70 -1.11
CA CYS A 38 -4.05 3.69 -2.08
C CYS A 38 -5.53 3.89 -2.40
N GLU A 39 -5.85 4.23 -3.64
CA GLU A 39 -7.24 4.18 -4.10
C GLU A 39 -7.79 2.75 -3.96
N SER A 40 -9.07 2.61 -3.61
CA SER A 40 -9.69 1.29 -3.42
C SER A 40 -9.66 0.45 -4.70
N SER A 41 -9.71 1.12 -5.85
CA SER A 41 -9.58 0.54 -7.18
C SER A 41 -8.23 -0.15 -7.43
N LYS A 42 -7.22 0.08 -6.58
CA LYS A 42 -5.85 -0.47 -6.70
C LYS A 42 -5.56 -1.59 -5.70
N ILE A 43 -6.51 -1.90 -4.83
CA ILE A 43 -6.42 -3.02 -3.88
C ILE A 43 -6.67 -4.34 -4.63
N ASN A 44 -6.02 -5.41 -4.19
CA ASN A 44 -5.98 -6.73 -4.83
C ASN A 44 -5.39 -6.70 -6.24
N GLN A 45 -4.45 -5.79 -6.47
CA GLN A 45 -3.69 -5.69 -7.72
C GLN A 45 -2.20 -5.81 -7.45
N ARG A 46 -1.47 -6.29 -8.46
CA ARG A 46 -0.02 -6.38 -8.45
C ARG A 46 0.55 -5.69 -9.67
N SER A 47 1.57 -4.88 -9.43
CA SER A 47 2.40 -4.31 -10.47
C SER A 47 3.75 -5.03 -10.52
N PHE A 48 4.56 -4.70 -11.54
CA PHE A 48 5.82 -5.38 -11.84
C PHE A 48 6.81 -5.45 -10.66
N LYS A 49 6.94 -4.35 -9.89
CA LYS A 49 7.94 -4.25 -8.83
C LYS A 49 7.33 -3.84 -7.50
N GLN A 50 7.52 -4.68 -6.49
CA GLN A 50 7.24 -4.38 -5.08
C GLN A 50 8.24 -3.37 -4.52
N PHE A 51 7.74 -2.41 -3.75
CA PHE A 51 8.58 -1.47 -2.99
C PHE A 51 8.39 -1.56 -1.47
N ALA A 52 7.30 -2.14 -0.98
CA ALA A 52 7.06 -2.40 0.43
C ALA A 52 6.17 -3.64 0.63
N ALA A 53 6.45 -4.45 1.65
CA ALA A 53 5.59 -5.54 2.08
C ALA A 53 4.30 -5.00 2.75
N PRO A 54 3.24 -5.82 2.87
CA PRO A 54 1.97 -5.39 3.48
C PRO A 54 2.13 -4.80 4.88
N ASP A 55 3.00 -5.39 5.70
CA ASP A 55 3.24 -4.98 7.10
C ASP A 55 4.35 -3.94 7.26
N GLU A 56 4.97 -3.48 6.17
CA GLU A 56 5.99 -2.43 6.25
C GLU A 56 5.37 -1.03 6.34
N CYS A 57 4.06 -0.89 6.09
CA CYS A 57 3.34 0.37 6.16
C CYS A 57 2.69 0.56 7.55
N ASP A 58 2.79 1.76 8.12
CA ASP A 58 2.14 2.07 9.39
C ASP A 58 0.66 2.47 9.19
N TYR A 59 0.39 3.25 8.12
CA TYR A 59 -0.94 3.75 7.80
C TYR A 59 -1.26 3.60 6.32
N LEU A 60 -2.37 2.93 6.02
CA LEU A 60 -2.94 2.84 4.68
C LEU A 60 -4.18 3.72 4.60
N ILE A 61 -4.15 4.74 3.76
CA ILE A 61 -5.28 5.63 3.50
C ILE A 61 -5.93 5.20 2.19
N THR A 62 -7.24 4.94 2.21
CA THR A 62 -8.05 4.60 1.03
C THR A 62 -9.29 5.48 0.95
N ASP A 63 -9.83 5.62 -0.25
CA ASP A 63 -11.14 6.22 -0.46
C ASP A 63 -12.28 5.36 0.09
N SER A 64 -13.44 6.00 0.26
CA SER A 64 -14.69 5.39 0.72
C SER A 64 -15.31 4.32 -0.19
N HIS A 65 -14.75 4.07 -1.40
CA HIS A 65 -15.26 3.06 -2.33
C HIS A 65 -14.71 1.64 -2.07
N ILE A 66 -13.92 1.45 -1.01
CA ILE A 66 -13.44 0.13 -0.59
C ILE A 66 -14.59 -0.84 -0.29
N THR A 67 -14.48 -2.08 -0.78
CA THR A 67 -15.48 -3.12 -0.53
C THR A 67 -15.35 -3.69 0.89
N GLN A 68 -16.42 -4.29 1.41
CA GLN A 68 -16.36 -4.96 2.72
C GLN A 68 -15.35 -6.11 2.74
N GLU A 69 -15.18 -6.83 1.63
CA GLU A 69 -14.19 -7.89 1.50
C GLU A 69 -12.77 -7.33 1.58
N GLN A 70 -12.46 -6.30 0.80
CA GLN A 70 -11.16 -5.62 0.84
C GLN A 70 -10.86 -5.06 2.24
N LYS A 71 -11.86 -4.47 2.90
CA LYS A 71 -11.72 -3.98 4.27
C LYS A 71 -11.39 -5.11 5.24
N ALA A 72 -12.12 -6.23 5.19
CA ALA A 72 -11.86 -7.38 6.06
C ALA A 72 -10.46 -7.98 5.83
N GLU A 73 -9.98 -7.98 4.58
CA GLU A 73 -8.62 -8.39 4.25
C GLU A 73 -7.56 -7.47 4.86
N LEU A 74 -7.78 -6.15 4.78
CA LEU A 74 -6.87 -5.14 5.34
C LEU A 74 -6.88 -5.09 6.86
N ASP A 75 -8.05 -5.28 7.50
CA ASP A 75 -8.19 -5.35 8.95
C ASP A 75 -7.43 -6.57 9.54
N GLY A 76 -7.15 -7.59 8.71
CA GLY A 76 -6.33 -8.74 9.08
C GLY A 76 -4.80 -8.49 9.03
N LEU A 77 -4.37 -7.36 8.48
CA LEU A 77 -2.96 -6.99 8.36
C LEU A 77 -2.51 -6.14 9.55
N ARG A 78 -1.19 -6.03 9.77
CA ARG A 78 -0.63 -5.17 10.82
C ARG A 78 -0.45 -3.73 10.34
N VAL A 79 -1.51 -3.14 9.78
CA VAL A 79 -1.53 -1.76 9.26
C VAL A 79 -2.72 -0.99 9.80
N ASN A 80 -2.57 0.30 10.08
CA ASN A 80 -3.69 1.14 10.46
C ASN A 80 -4.45 1.59 9.20
N LEU A 81 -5.64 1.04 8.98
CA LEU A 81 -6.50 1.44 7.87
C LEU A 81 -7.26 2.73 8.21
N LEU A 82 -7.16 3.72 7.32
CA LEU A 82 -7.91 4.97 7.37
C LEU A 82 -8.74 5.10 6.09
N ILE A 83 -10.03 5.37 6.24
CA ILE A 83 -10.95 5.60 5.12
C ILE A 83 -11.26 7.10 5.07
N ALA A 84 -11.00 7.75 3.94
CA ALA A 84 -11.14 9.20 3.75
C ALA A 84 -11.95 9.56 2.50
#